data_AF-A0A7X2NQN1-F1
#
_entry.id   AF-A0A7X2NQN1-F1
#
_cell.length_a   1.000
_cell.length_b   1.000
_cell.length_c   1.000
_cell.angle_alpha   90.00
_cell.angle_beta   90.00
_cell.angle_gamma   90.00
#
_symmetry.space_group_name_H-M   'P 1'
#
loop_
_entity.id
_entity.type
_entity.pdbx_description
1 polymer ?
#
loop_
_entity_poly.entity_id
_entity_poly.type
_entity_poly.pdbx_seq_one_letter_code
_entity_poly.pdbx_strand_id
1 'polypeptide(L)'
;MNRKEELLQQAMDLLGSYGPEPIQTLMKKYQEGVLYSVLESREDLDYLLFCWQEREDLERMVLLAFRRNQILADCSALHCTVGSLLESRELYDFCSEESDWMYLEHYIVSQMFFDDCPYPPGGTPSEKNGEVLLFCNAYVTEEIRRNGIFRTMMEMMKEAALRTSEGSTSLYQVISLDPDIACYGPDAKEEEYHYSMEKDEPARLRNAEIMKHLGFRPLQLEETSPEPGEDGTKIWFAVCRETDRVVDYDPEIQKM
;
A
#
# COMPACT_ATOMS: atom_id res chain seq x y z
N MET A 1 -21.24 11.82 -17.43
CA MET A 1 -20.32 11.12 -16.52
C MET A 1 -19.79 12.15 -15.55
N ASN A 2 -19.80 11.90 -14.24
CA ASN A 2 -19.16 12.84 -13.30
C ASN A 2 -17.64 12.61 -13.32
N ARG A 3 -16.84 13.58 -12.88
CA ARG A 3 -15.37 13.52 -12.95
C ARG A 3 -14.79 12.25 -12.31
N LYS A 4 -15.36 11.81 -11.18
CA LYS A 4 -14.97 10.59 -10.47
C LYS A 4 -15.20 9.34 -11.31
N GLU A 5 -16.37 9.22 -11.93
CA GLU A 5 -16.71 8.11 -12.82
C GLU A 5 -15.82 8.09 -14.07
N GLU A 6 -15.46 9.26 -14.62
CA GLU A 6 -14.52 9.36 -15.75
C GLU A 6 -13.13 8.83 -15.39
N LEU A 7 -12.58 9.29 -14.26
CA LEU A 7 -11.27 8.86 -13.80
C LEU A 7 -11.26 7.39 -13.37
N LEU A 8 -12.36 6.91 -12.78
CA LEU A 8 -12.49 5.51 -12.38
C LEU A 8 -12.53 4.59 -13.59
N GLN A 9 -13.28 4.94 -14.64
CA GLN A 9 -13.27 4.18 -15.89
C GLN A 9 -11.85 4.15 -16.49
N GLN A 10 -11.17 5.29 -16.53
CA GLN A 10 -9.80 5.37 -17.02
C GLN A 10 -8.83 4.51 -16.19
N ALA A 11 -8.95 4.54 -14.86
CA ALA A 11 -8.14 3.73 -13.95
C ALA A 11 -8.36 2.24 -14.22
N MET A 12 -9.61 1.81 -14.33
CA MET A 12 -9.95 0.42 -14.59
C MET A 12 -9.50 -0.06 -15.98
N ASP A 13 -9.62 0.79 -17.00
CA ASP A 13 -9.13 0.48 -18.36
C ASP A 13 -7.60 0.28 -18.37
N LEU A 14 -6.86 1.05 -17.57
CA LEU A 14 -5.41 0.88 -17.41
C LEU A 14 -5.07 -0.41 -16.65
N LEU A 15 -5.79 -0.68 -15.54
CA LEU A 15 -5.60 -1.89 -14.76
C LEU A 15 -6.01 -3.15 -15.55
N GLY A 16 -6.82 -3.02 -16.60
CA GLY A 16 -7.07 -4.10 -17.56
C GLY A 16 -7.52 -5.41 -16.88
N SER A 17 -6.68 -6.44 -16.98
CA SER A 17 -6.90 -7.77 -16.38
C SER A 17 -6.21 -7.99 -15.03
N TYR A 18 -5.60 -6.96 -14.43
CA TYR A 18 -4.95 -7.05 -13.11
C TYR A 18 -5.96 -6.99 -11.95
N GLY A 19 -7.21 -6.60 -12.21
CA GLY A 19 -8.28 -6.69 -11.22
C GLY A 19 -8.80 -8.13 -11.06
N PRO A 20 -9.35 -8.50 -9.88
CA PRO A 20 -9.89 -9.84 -9.63
C PRO A 20 -11.17 -10.12 -10.42
N GLU A 21 -11.78 -9.08 -10.97
CA GLU A 21 -13.01 -9.15 -11.74
C GLU A 21 -12.91 -8.30 -13.01
N PRO A 22 -13.72 -8.61 -14.04
CA PRO A 22 -13.83 -7.76 -15.22
C PRO A 22 -14.21 -6.33 -14.86
N ILE A 23 -13.65 -5.36 -15.59
CA ILE A 23 -13.91 -3.91 -15.43
C ILE A 23 -15.40 -3.59 -15.35
N GLN A 24 -16.23 -4.25 -16.18
CA GLN A 24 -17.67 -4.01 -16.20
C GLN A 24 -18.34 -4.37 -14.86
N THR A 25 -17.83 -5.37 -14.14
CA THR A 25 -18.31 -5.76 -12.82
C THR A 25 -17.94 -4.72 -11.78
N LEU A 26 -16.70 -4.24 -11.78
CA LEU A 26 -16.24 -3.20 -10.85
C LEU A 26 -16.98 -1.87 -11.07
N MET A 27 -17.18 -1.47 -12.34
CA MET A 27 -17.97 -0.27 -12.68
C MET A 27 -19.44 -0.42 -12.25
N LYS A 28 -20.02 -1.62 -12.35
CA LYS A 28 -21.36 -1.89 -11.84
C LYS A 28 -21.41 -1.76 -10.32
N LYS A 29 -20.44 -2.32 -9.58
CA LYS A 29 -20.33 -2.15 -8.12
C LYS A 29 -20.22 -0.68 -7.72
N TYR A 30 -19.51 0.13 -8.49
CA TYR A 30 -19.47 1.59 -8.30
C TYR A 30 -20.85 2.24 -8.50
N GLN A 31 -21.56 1.91 -9.58
CA GLN A 31 -22.91 2.44 -9.85
C GLN A 31 -23.94 2.01 -8.79
N GLU A 32 -23.75 0.84 -8.20
CA GLU A 32 -24.57 0.31 -7.10
C GLU A 32 -24.19 0.88 -5.72
N GLY A 33 -23.11 1.67 -5.64
CA GLY A 33 -22.63 2.27 -4.39
C GLY A 33 -21.94 1.29 -3.44
N VAL A 34 -21.53 0.13 -3.94
CA VAL A 34 -20.87 -0.94 -3.16
C VAL A 34 -19.34 -0.83 -3.22
N LEU A 35 -18.81 -0.28 -4.30
CA LEU A 35 -17.37 -0.04 -4.45
C LEU A 35 -16.97 1.20 -3.63
N TYR A 36 -16.18 1.00 -2.57
CA TYR A 36 -15.59 2.12 -1.86
C TYR A 36 -14.68 2.91 -2.78
N SER A 37 -14.91 4.21 -2.87
CA SER A 37 -14.11 5.10 -3.69
C SER A 37 -14.22 6.54 -3.20
N VAL A 38 -13.13 7.28 -3.27
CA VAL A 38 -13.02 8.69 -2.89
C VAL A 38 -12.32 9.44 -4.01
N LEU A 39 -12.82 10.64 -4.32
CA LEU A 39 -12.14 11.58 -5.20
C LEU A 39 -11.87 12.86 -4.39
N GLU A 40 -10.60 13.20 -4.24
CA GLU A 40 -10.17 14.47 -3.67
C GLU A 40 -9.37 15.27 -4.70
N SER A 41 -9.74 16.54 -4.90
CA SER A 41 -8.96 17.44 -5.74
C SER A 41 -8.16 18.38 -4.86
N ARG A 42 -6.83 18.36 -4.98
CA ARG A 42 -5.92 19.28 -4.27
C ARG A 42 -5.00 19.94 -5.29
N GLU A 43 -4.96 21.26 -5.28
CA GLU A 43 -4.21 22.07 -6.26
C GLU A 43 -4.62 21.75 -7.71
N ASP A 44 -3.70 21.25 -8.54
CA ASP A 44 -3.94 20.85 -9.93
C ASP A 44 -4.04 19.33 -10.13
N LEU A 45 -4.15 18.57 -9.03
CA LEU A 45 -4.21 17.11 -9.02
C LEU A 45 -5.56 16.58 -8.50
N ASP A 46 -6.03 15.53 -9.17
CA ASP A 46 -7.17 14.70 -8.75
C ASP A 46 -6.65 13.38 -8.18
N TYR A 47 -6.96 13.10 -6.92
CA TYR A 47 -6.61 11.87 -6.21
C TYR A 47 -7.82 10.95 -6.18
N LEU A 48 -7.75 9.85 -6.92
CA LEU A 48 -8.78 8.83 -6.96
C LEU A 48 -8.31 7.61 -6.17
N LEU A 49 -8.92 7.39 -5.01
CA LEU A 49 -8.77 6.16 -4.24
C LEU A 49 -9.99 5.27 -4.48
N PHE A 50 -9.76 3.99 -4.70
CA PHE A 50 -10.81 2.98 -4.79
C PHE A 50 -10.32 1.65 -4.26
N CYS A 51 -11.24 0.88 -3.69
CA CYS A 51 -10.93 -0.41 -3.11
C CYS A 51 -11.85 -1.49 -3.64
N TRP A 52 -11.33 -2.72 -3.71
CA TRP A 52 -12.13 -3.89 -4.03
C TRP A 52 -11.72 -5.07 -3.15
N GLN A 53 -12.68 -5.96 -2.92
CA GLN A 53 -12.45 -7.18 -2.16
C GLN A 53 -11.68 -8.20 -3.02
N GLU A 54 -10.50 -8.61 -2.57
CA GLU A 54 -9.78 -9.75 -3.16
C GLU A 54 -10.36 -11.07 -2.61
N ARG A 55 -10.60 -11.09 -1.29
CA ARG A 55 -11.10 -12.24 -0.50
C ARG A 55 -11.88 -11.75 0.70
N GLU A 56 -12.66 -12.58 1.39
CA GLU A 56 -13.44 -12.16 2.58
C GLU A 56 -12.64 -11.38 3.63
N ASP A 57 -11.36 -11.70 3.79
CA ASP A 57 -10.44 -11.18 4.79
C ASP A 57 -9.38 -10.21 4.24
N LEU A 58 -9.45 -9.86 2.95
CA LEU A 58 -8.43 -9.10 2.23
C LEU A 58 -9.03 -8.15 1.20
N GLU A 59 -8.71 -6.87 1.32
CA GLU A 59 -9.09 -5.82 0.38
C GLU A 59 -7.85 -5.28 -0.33
N ARG A 60 -7.95 -5.00 -1.63
CA ARG A 60 -6.95 -4.19 -2.33
C ARG A 60 -7.40 -2.74 -2.40
N MET A 61 -6.47 -1.86 -2.08
CA MET A 61 -6.62 -0.42 -2.14
C MET A 61 -5.73 0.12 -3.26
N VAL A 62 -6.28 0.94 -4.14
CA VAL A 62 -5.53 1.61 -5.21
C VAL A 62 -5.81 3.10 -5.16
N LEU A 63 -4.75 3.88 -5.15
CA LEU A 63 -4.76 5.33 -5.21
C LEU A 63 -3.98 5.79 -6.45
N LEU A 64 -4.63 6.60 -7.28
CA LEU A 64 -4.03 7.22 -8.46
C LEU A 64 -4.14 8.74 -8.37
N ALA A 65 -3.04 9.44 -8.64
CA ALA A 65 -3.04 10.90 -8.77
C ALA A 65 -2.96 11.30 -10.23
N PHE A 66 -3.94 12.09 -10.66
CA PHE A 66 -4.09 12.56 -12.02
C PHE A 66 -3.82 14.05 -12.13
N ARG A 67 -3.12 14.45 -13.20
CA ARG A 67 -3.21 15.81 -13.73
C ARG A 67 -3.99 15.76 -15.03
N ARG A 68 -5.19 16.35 -15.04
CA ARG A 68 -6.15 16.16 -16.14
C ARG A 68 -6.39 14.64 -16.32
N ASN A 69 -6.05 14.06 -17.47
CA ASN A 69 -6.27 12.64 -17.74
C ASN A 69 -4.95 11.85 -17.79
N GLN A 70 -3.87 12.34 -17.16
CA GLN A 70 -2.60 11.63 -17.09
C GLN A 70 -2.32 11.26 -15.64
N ILE A 71 -2.04 9.97 -15.40
CA ILE A 71 -1.59 9.50 -14.10
C ILE A 71 -0.14 9.90 -13.92
N LEU A 72 0.16 10.53 -12.80
CA LEU A 72 1.49 11.00 -12.45
C LEU A 72 2.04 10.36 -11.17
N ALA A 73 1.18 9.75 -10.37
CA ALA A 73 1.60 8.98 -9.21
C ALA A 73 0.56 7.91 -8.90
N ASP A 74 1.00 6.87 -8.22
CA ASP A 74 0.14 5.80 -7.75
C ASP A 74 0.68 5.16 -6.48
N CYS A 75 -0.24 4.52 -5.77
CA CYS A 75 0.05 3.75 -4.59
C CYS A 75 -0.99 2.64 -4.47
N SER A 76 -0.52 1.42 -4.21
CA SER A 76 -1.38 0.26 -4.00
C SER A 76 -0.99 -0.43 -2.71
N ALA A 77 -1.98 -0.97 -2.01
CA ALA A 77 -1.75 -1.77 -0.82
C ALA A 77 -2.83 -2.84 -0.65
N LEU A 78 -2.46 -3.93 0.01
CA LEU A 78 -3.40 -4.87 0.59
C LEU A 78 -3.73 -4.45 2.02
N HIS A 79 -5.03 -4.45 2.32
CA HIS A 79 -5.59 -4.10 3.61
C HIS A 79 -6.27 -5.31 4.23
N CYS A 80 -5.92 -5.63 5.48
CA CYS A 80 -6.54 -6.67 6.27
C CYS A 80 -6.43 -6.35 7.77
N THR A 81 -7.18 -7.07 8.60
CA THR A 81 -7.03 -6.98 10.06
C THR A 81 -5.78 -7.74 10.52
N VAL A 82 -5.22 -7.36 11.68
CA VAL A 82 -4.16 -8.14 12.34
C VAL A 82 -4.60 -9.59 12.57
N GLY A 83 -5.86 -9.80 12.96
CA GLY A 83 -6.40 -11.15 13.15
C GLY A 83 -6.33 -11.99 11.85
N SER A 84 -6.78 -11.42 10.74
CA SER A 84 -6.71 -12.07 9.41
C SER A 84 -5.28 -12.40 9.03
N LEU A 85 -4.36 -11.44 9.15
CA LEU A 85 -2.94 -11.62 8.82
C LEU A 85 -2.33 -12.81 9.57
N LEU A 86 -2.61 -12.93 10.87
CA LEU A 86 -1.93 -13.90 11.73
C LEU A 86 -2.58 -15.30 11.73
N GLU A 87 -3.85 -15.42 11.34
CA GLU A 87 -4.62 -16.68 11.44
C GLU A 87 -5.00 -17.28 10.09
N SER A 88 -5.09 -16.46 9.03
CA SER A 88 -5.54 -16.90 7.71
C SER A 88 -4.39 -17.49 6.91
N ARG A 89 -4.35 -18.83 6.86
CA ARG A 89 -3.43 -19.55 5.97
C ARG A 89 -3.63 -19.17 4.51
N GLU A 90 -4.87 -18.93 4.11
CA GLU A 90 -5.18 -18.61 2.73
C GLU A 90 -4.72 -17.19 2.35
N LEU A 91 -4.68 -16.25 3.29
CA LEU A 91 -4.05 -14.93 3.10
C LEU A 91 -2.53 -15.07 2.97
N TYR A 92 -1.90 -15.90 3.80
CA TYR A 92 -0.48 -16.22 3.67
C TYR A 92 -0.15 -16.82 2.29
N ASP A 93 -0.94 -17.81 1.84
CA ASP A 93 -0.76 -18.45 0.55
C ASP A 93 -0.93 -17.41 -0.58
N PHE A 94 -1.93 -16.52 -0.48
CA PHE A 94 -2.13 -15.41 -1.43
C PHE A 94 -0.90 -14.48 -1.49
N CYS A 95 -0.39 -14.00 -0.35
CA CYS A 95 0.78 -13.11 -0.33
C CYS A 95 2.02 -13.79 -0.93
N SER A 96 2.17 -15.11 -0.70
CA SER A 96 3.27 -15.91 -1.23
C SER A 96 3.18 -16.11 -2.75
N GLU A 97 1.96 -16.23 -3.28
CA GLU A 97 1.72 -16.40 -4.72
C GLU A 97 1.80 -15.07 -5.48
N GLU A 98 1.44 -13.95 -4.84
CA GLU A 98 1.44 -12.61 -5.44
C GLU A 98 2.86 -12.13 -5.75
N SER A 99 3.77 -12.16 -4.77
CA SER A 99 5.20 -11.87 -4.99
C SER A 99 6.07 -12.21 -3.78
N ASP A 100 7.38 -12.37 -4.01
CA ASP A 100 8.38 -12.49 -2.94
C ASP A 100 8.36 -11.26 -2.00
N TRP A 101 8.07 -10.07 -2.52
CA TRP A 101 7.97 -8.85 -1.71
C TRP A 101 6.79 -8.90 -0.75
N MET A 102 5.61 -9.26 -1.26
CA MET A 102 4.39 -9.42 -0.46
C MET A 102 4.54 -10.49 0.62
N TYR A 103 5.19 -11.61 0.29
CA TYR A 103 5.55 -12.63 1.26
C TYR A 103 6.42 -12.08 2.41
N LEU A 104 7.44 -11.30 2.09
CA LEU A 104 8.35 -10.72 3.08
C LEU A 104 7.68 -9.63 3.92
N GLU A 105 6.78 -8.85 3.33
CA GLU A 105 5.94 -7.88 4.04
C GLU A 105 5.06 -8.56 5.08
N HIS A 106 4.37 -9.63 4.68
CA HIS A 106 3.58 -10.46 5.59
C HIS A 106 4.45 -11.03 6.72
N TYR A 107 5.63 -11.55 6.39
CA TYR A 107 6.60 -12.07 7.36
C TYR A 107 7.03 -11.00 8.36
N ILE A 108 7.41 -9.80 7.89
CA ILE A 108 7.87 -8.69 8.72
C ILE A 108 6.80 -8.30 9.74
N VAL A 109 5.56 -8.12 9.29
CA VAL A 109 4.47 -7.73 10.21
C VAL A 109 4.18 -8.86 11.19
N SER A 110 4.18 -10.13 10.75
CA SER A 110 3.98 -11.28 11.63
C SER A 110 5.01 -11.36 12.75
N GLN A 111 6.29 -11.11 12.46
CA GLN A 111 7.38 -11.10 13.45
C GLN A 111 7.20 -10.02 14.54
N MET A 112 6.38 -8.99 14.31
CA MET A 112 6.08 -7.99 15.35
C MET A 112 5.22 -8.54 16.48
N PHE A 113 4.58 -9.69 16.30
CA PHE A 113 3.63 -10.29 17.27
C PHE A 113 4.13 -11.60 17.90
N PHE A 114 5.25 -12.15 17.44
CA PHE A 114 5.81 -13.40 17.94
C PHE A 114 7.31 -13.26 18.16
N ASP A 115 7.77 -13.48 19.41
CA ASP A 115 9.20 -13.48 19.74
C ASP A 115 9.96 -14.63 19.05
N ASP A 116 9.29 -15.77 18.86
CA ASP A 116 9.72 -16.92 18.05
C ASP A 116 8.58 -17.25 17.09
N CYS A 117 8.51 -16.61 15.92
CA CYS A 117 7.42 -16.87 14.97
C CYS A 117 7.61 -18.25 14.31
N PRO A 118 6.77 -19.27 14.58
CA PRO A 118 6.62 -20.35 13.62
C PRO A 118 6.05 -19.71 12.35
N TYR A 119 6.65 -19.99 11.19
CA TYR A 119 6.18 -19.41 9.93
C TYR A 119 5.71 -20.54 9.00
N PRO A 120 4.45 -20.53 8.51
CA PRO A 120 3.42 -19.47 8.67
C PRO A 120 3.00 -19.27 10.14
N PRO A 121 2.58 -18.05 10.52
CA PRO A 121 2.25 -17.70 11.90
C PRO A 121 1.26 -18.70 12.50
N GLY A 122 1.52 -19.11 13.73
CA GLY A 122 0.71 -20.07 14.47
C GLY A 122 0.83 -19.83 15.96
N GLY A 123 -0.28 -19.53 16.62
CA GLY A 123 -0.31 -19.19 18.04
C GLY A 123 -1.43 -18.21 18.38
N THR A 124 -1.53 -17.83 19.65
CA THR A 124 -2.45 -16.73 20.06
C THR A 124 -1.62 -15.45 20.19
N PRO A 125 -1.76 -14.48 19.26
CA PRO A 125 -1.01 -13.23 19.34
C PRO A 125 -1.39 -12.41 20.57
N SER A 126 -0.46 -11.57 21.04
CA SER A 126 -0.63 -10.72 22.21
C SER A 126 -1.63 -9.57 21.99
N GLU A 127 -1.81 -9.14 20.75
CA GLU A 127 -2.70 -8.05 20.33
C GLU A 127 -3.35 -8.46 18.99
N LYS A 128 -4.69 -8.49 18.94
CA LYS A 128 -5.46 -8.81 17.71
C LYS A 128 -6.19 -7.61 17.11
N ASN A 129 -6.24 -6.52 17.84
CA ASN A 129 -6.95 -5.32 17.41
C ASN A 129 -5.99 -4.44 16.62
N GLY A 130 -6.25 -4.30 15.33
CA GLY A 130 -5.48 -3.43 14.46
C GLY A 130 -5.73 -3.74 13.00
N GLU A 131 -5.34 -2.80 12.17
CA GLU A 131 -5.35 -2.92 10.72
C GLU A 131 -3.92 -3.06 10.21
N VAL A 132 -3.77 -3.64 9.03
CA VAL A 132 -2.49 -3.88 8.37
C VAL A 132 -2.57 -3.37 6.93
N LEU A 133 -1.55 -2.60 6.52
CA LEU A 133 -1.30 -2.22 5.14
C LEU A 133 0.03 -2.83 4.66
N LEU A 134 -0.06 -3.70 3.65
CA LEU A 134 1.07 -4.26 2.93
C LEU A 134 1.14 -3.53 1.58
N PHE A 135 2.09 -2.59 1.41
CA PHE A 135 2.15 -1.73 0.24
C PHE A 135 2.77 -2.46 -0.95
N CYS A 136 1.98 -2.69 -2.00
CA CYS A 136 2.44 -3.37 -3.21
C CYS A 136 3.39 -2.49 -4.05
N ASN A 137 3.14 -1.17 -4.09
CA ASN A 137 3.96 -0.19 -4.81
C ASN A 137 3.64 1.25 -4.37
N ALA A 138 4.55 2.20 -4.62
CA ALA A 138 4.27 3.62 -4.38
C ALA A 138 5.15 4.55 -5.22
N TYR A 139 4.68 4.86 -6.43
CA TYR A 139 5.45 5.61 -7.42
C TYR A 139 4.97 7.05 -7.56
N VAL A 140 5.93 7.96 -7.78
CA VAL A 140 5.69 9.37 -8.10
C VAL A 140 6.61 9.75 -9.24
N THR A 141 6.06 10.36 -10.29
CA THR A 141 6.88 10.84 -11.41
C THR A 141 7.84 11.95 -11.01
N GLU A 142 9.02 11.96 -11.63
CA GLU A 142 10.06 12.97 -11.44
C GLU A 142 9.55 14.40 -11.52
N GLU A 143 8.59 14.68 -12.41
CA GLU A 143 8.04 16.03 -12.62
C GLU A 143 7.41 16.63 -11.36
N ILE A 144 6.77 15.81 -10.51
CA ILE A 144 6.00 16.28 -9.35
C ILE A 144 6.55 15.76 -8.02
N ARG A 145 7.69 15.06 -8.04
CA ARG A 145 8.44 14.75 -6.82
C ARG A 145 8.71 16.03 -6.05
N ARG A 146 8.73 15.93 -4.71
CA ARG A 146 8.99 17.02 -3.74
C ARG A 146 7.86 18.04 -3.55
N ASN A 147 6.69 17.85 -4.15
CA ASN A 147 5.50 18.68 -3.88
C ASN A 147 4.60 18.11 -2.77
N GLY A 148 5.16 17.31 -1.85
CA GLY A 148 4.38 16.68 -0.77
C GLY A 148 3.42 15.57 -1.21
N ILE A 149 3.29 15.29 -2.51
CA ILE A 149 2.34 14.30 -3.06
C ILE A 149 2.44 12.92 -2.39
N PHE A 150 3.65 12.42 -2.15
CA PHE A 150 3.84 11.12 -1.51
C PHE A 150 3.26 11.09 -0.09
N ARG A 151 3.44 12.16 0.70
CA ARG A 151 2.81 12.29 2.02
C ARG A 151 1.28 12.25 1.91
N THR A 152 0.71 13.02 0.98
CA THR A 152 -0.74 13.02 0.73
C THR A 152 -1.24 11.62 0.39
N MET A 153 -0.51 10.88 -0.45
CA MET A 153 -0.90 9.51 -0.81
C MET A 153 -0.90 8.58 0.40
N MET A 154 0.16 8.60 1.21
CA MET A 154 0.24 7.78 2.42
C MET A 154 -0.87 8.12 3.42
N GLU A 155 -1.20 9.41 3.59
CA GLU A 155 -2.29 9.87 4.46
C GLU A 155 -3.66 9.36 3.97
N MET A 156 -3.95 9.45 2.67
CA MET A 156 -5.20 8.94 2.09
C MET A 156 -5.32 7.42 2.22
N MET A 157 -4.23 6.68 2.04
CA MET A 157 -4.20 5.23 2.23
C MET A 157 -4.46 4.86 3.70
N LYS A 158 -3.86 5.60 4.65
CA LYS A 158 -4.14 5.43 6.08
C LYS A 158 -5.61 5.67 6.42
N GLU A 159 -6.15 6.80 5.99
CA GLU A 159 -7.54 7.17 6.26
C GLU A 159 -8.51 6.14 5.69
N ALA A 160 -8.24 5.63 4.49
CA ALA A 160 -9.05 4.60 3.88
C ALA A 160 -8.92 3.23 4.58
N ALA A 161 -7.75 2.84 5.11
CA ALA A 161 -7.62 1.62 5.90
C ALA A 161 -8.43 1.69 7.20
N LEU A 162 -8.38 2.84 7.89
CA LEU A 162 -9.04 3.04 9.18
C LEU A 162 -10.54 3.42 9.07
N ARG A 163 -11.10 3.48 7.86
CA ARG A 163 -12.45 4.00 7.60
C ARG A 163 -13.57 3.23 8.29
N THR A 164 -13.34 1.96 8.64
CA THR A 164 -14.31 1.09 9.34
C THR A 164 -13.91 0.78 10.77
N SER A 165 -12.77 1.28 11.23
CA SER A 165 -12.26 1.01 12.57
C SER A 165 -12.91 1.95 13.59
N GLU A 166 -13.16 1.47 14.80
CA GLU A 166 -13.74 2.25 15.89
C GLU A 166 -12.78 2.33 17.09
N GLY A 167 -12.77 3.46 17.79
CA GLY A 167 -11.98 3.63 19.00
C GLY A 167 -10.48 3.72 18.75
N SER A 168 -9.68 3.15 19.66
CA SER A 168 -8.22 3.18 19.55
C SER A 168 -7.75 1.97 18.75
N THR A 169 -7.21 2.22 17.55
CA THR A 169 -6.81 1.17 16.60
C THR A 169 -5.34 1.34 16.23
N SER A 170 -4.58 0.24 16.34
CA SER A 170 -3.21 0.17 15.85
C SER A 170 -3.22 -0.05 14.33
N LEU A 171 -2.42 0.71 13.57
CA LEU A 171 -2.19 0.47 12.15
C LEU A 171 -0.73 0.05 11.94
N TYR A 172 -0.55 -1.12 11.34
CA TYR A 172 0.74 -1.69 10.98
C TYR A 172 0.95 -1.52 9.48
N GLN A 173 2.09 -0.95 9.09
CA GLN A 173 2.38 -0.61 7.71
C GLN A 173 3.76 -1.13 7.35
N VAL A 174 3.89 -1.76 6.18
CA VAL A 174 5.17 -2.17 5.62
C VAL A 174 5.19 -1.87 4.13
N ILE A 175 6.33 -1.38 3.65
CA ILE A 175 6.54 -1.04 2.24
C ILE A 175 7.98 -1.40 1.83
N SER A 176 8.14 -2.08 0.70
CA SER A 176 9.44 -2.28 0.08
C SER A 176 10.08 -0.94 -0.34
N LEU A 177 11.38 -0.81 -0.13
CA LEU A 177 12.14 0.39 -0.53
C LEU A 177 12.85 0.21 -1.87
N ASP A 178 12.61 -0.90 -2.55
CA ASP A 178 13.14 -1.14 -3.88
C ASP A 178 12.72 -0.04 -4.86
N PRO A 179 13.57 0.30 -5.84
CA PRO A 179 13.24 1.35 -6.78
C PRO A 179 12.02 0.94 -7.61
N ASP A 180 10.95 1.73 -7.54
CA ASP A 180 9.79 1.50 -8.39
C ASP A 180 10.15 1.68 -9.87
N ILE A 181 9.67 0.74 -10.67
CA ILE A 181 9.80 0.74 -12.13
C ILE A 181 8.52 1.35 -12.69
N ALA A 182 8.64 2.51 -13.33
CA ALA A 182 7.50 3.16 -13.95
C ALA A 182 6.95 2.31 -15.11
N CYS A 183 5.77 1.71 -14.92
CA CYS A 183 5.07 0.94 -15.96
C CYS A 183 4.16 1.82 -16.83
N TYR A 184 3.97 3.08 -16.44
CA TYR A 184 3.14 4.07 -17.13
C TYR A 184 3.54 5.49 -16.73
N GLY A 185 2.89 6.48 -17.36
CA GLY A 185 3.20 7.89 -17.13
C GLY A 185 4.47 8.33 -17.87
N PRO A 186 4.96 9.55 -17.60
CA PRO A 186 6.04 10.15 -18.38
C PRO A 186 7.42 9.53 -18.13
N ASP A 187 7.64 8.83 -17.01
CA ASP A 187 8.93 8.18 -16.71
C ASP A 187 9.00 6.72 -17.15
N ALA A 188 7.91 6.18 -17.73
CA ALA A 188 7.88 4.81 -18.23
C ALA A 188 8.89 4.64 -19.38
N LYS A 189 9.63 3.53 -19.33
CA LYS A 189 10.64 3.18 -20.34
C LYS A 189 10.23 1.89 -21.04
N GLU A 190 10.55 1.80 -22.33
CA GLU A 190 10.34 0.56 -23.11
C GLU A 190 11.37 -0.53 -22.79
N GLU A 191 12.53 -0.14 -22.25
CA GLU A 191 13.61 -1.05 -21.92
C GLU A 191 13.30 -1.86 -20.66
N GLU A 192 13.67 -3.15 -20.68
CA GLU A 192 13.56 -4.02 -19.52
C GLU A 192 14.43 -3.52 -18.38
N TYR A 193 13.90 -3.57 -17.16
CA TYR A 193 14.65 -3.21 -15.98
C TYR A 193 15.65 -4.30 -15.62
N HIS A 194 16.92 -3.92 -15.48
CA HIS A 194 17.96 -4.80 -14.96
C HIS A 194 18.50 -4.24 -13.64
N TYR A 195 18.43 -5.06 -12.59
CA TYR A 195 18.95 -4.72 -11.28
C TYR A 195 20.44 -4.36 -11.34
N SER A 196 20.82 -3.33 -10.59
CA SER A 196 22.20 -2.89 -10.47
C SER A 196 22.45 -2.32 -9.08
N MET A 197 23.31 -2.99 -8.30
CA MET A 197 23.69 -2.51 -6.96
C MET A 197 24.18 -1.05 -6.97
N GLU A 198 24.94 -0.64 -7.99
CA GLU A 198 25.46 0.74 -8.10
C GLU A 198 24.36 1.79 -8.30
N LYS A 199 23.24 1.42 -8.92
CA LYS A 199 22.10 2.32 -9.18
C LYS A 199 21.04 2.26 -8.09
N ASP A 200 20.75 1.06 -7.62
CA ASP A 200 19.55 0.75 -6.84
C ASP A 200 19.79 0.94 -5.35
N GLU A 201 20.98 0.61 -4.85
CA GLU A 201 21.31 0.83 -3.44
C GLU A 201 21.26 2.32 -3.05
N PRO A 202 21.80 3.27 -3.84
CA PRO A 202 21.60 4.69 -3.55
C PRO A 202 20.13 5.13 -3.58
N ALA A 203 19.29 4.49 -4.40
CA ALA A 203 17.86 4.79 -4.44
C ALA A 203 17.14 4.27 -3.19
N ARG A 204 17.40 3.02 -2.78
CA ARG A 204 16.89 2.44 -1.53
C ARG A 204 17.23 3.28 -0.30
N LEU A 205 18.48 3.76 -0.21
CA LEU A 205 18.90 4.65 0.90
C LEU A 205 18.19 6.00 0.89
N ARG A 206 17.91 6.56 -0.30
CA ARG A 206 17.09 7.79 -0.41
C ARG A 206 15.65 7.53 -0.01
N ASN A 207 15.06 6.42 -0.44
CA ASN A 207 13.71 6.02 -0.07
C ASN A 207 13.61 5.83 1.45
N ALA A 208 14.58 5.15 2.07
CA ALA A 208 14.67 5.00 3.52
C ALA A 208 14.65 6.35 4.25
N GLU A 209 15.37 7.36 3.76
CA GLU A 209 15.37 8.69 4.38
C GLU A 209 14.03 9.42 4.21
N ILE A 210 13.39 9.29 3.05
CA ILE A 210 12.03 9.82 2.82
C ILE A 210 11.04 9.18 3.81
N MET A 211 11.09 7.87 3.97
CA MET A 211 10.19 7.12 4.86
C MET A 211 10.36 7.52 6.33
N LYS A 212 11.58 7.83 6.79
CA LYS A 212 11.80 8.37 8.15
C LYS A 212 11.06 9.68 8.38
N HIS A 213 10.95 10.55 7.38
CA HIS A 213 10.20 11.81 7.50
C HIS A 213 8.68 11.61 7.58
N LEU A 214 8.21 10.38 7.37
CA LEU A 214 6.82 9.96 7.50
C LEU A 214 6.58 9.08 8.72
N GLY A 215 7.57 8.95 9.62
CA GLY A 215 7.44 8.17 10.85
C GLY A 215 7.80 6.69 10.71
N PHE A 216 8.14 6.23 9.52
CA PHE A 216 8.56 4.84 9.31
C PHE A 216 10.01 4.63 9.77
N ARG A 217 10.30 3.41 10.21
CA ARG A 217 11.62 2.92 10.51
C ARG A 217 12.12 2.02 9.37
N PRO A 218 13.26 2.34 8.74
CA PRO A 218 13.89 1.44 7.78
C PRO A 218 14.32 0.12 8.43
N LEU A 219 14.18 -0.96 7.69
CA LEU A 219 14.53 -2.33 8.07
C LEU A 219 15.28 -2.98 6.92
N GLN A 220 16.45 -3.55 7.20
CA GLN A 220 17.19 -4.39 6.27
C GLN A 220 17.10 -5.83 6.78
N LEU A 221 16.59 -6.76 5.97
CA LEU A 221 16.43 -8.16 6.41
C LEU A 221 17.74 -8.96 6.37
N GLU A 222 18.60 -8.69 5.39
CA GLU A 222 19.88 -9.38 5.22
C GLU A 222 21.04 -8.45 5.60
N GLU A 223 21.27 -8.27 6.91
CA GLU A 223 22.41 -7.48 7.42
C GLU A 223 23.77 -8.19 7.20
N THR A 224 23.77 -9.49 6.89
CA THR A 224 24.98 -10.31 6.85
C THR A 224 24.99 -11.30 5.68
N SER A 225 25.39 -10.85 4.49
CA SER A 225 26.17 -11.72 3.61
C SER A 225 27.56 -11.07 3.40
N PRO A 226 28.62 -11.61 4.02
CA PRO A 226 29.96 -11.00 4.01
C PRO A 226 30.72 -11.21 2.69
N GLU A 227 30.11 -11.79 1.66
CA GLU A 227 30.78 -12.06 0.39
C GLU A 227 30.49 -10.95 -0.65
N PRO A 228 31.48 -10.08 -0.97
CA PRO A 228 31.35 -9.17 -2.09
C PRO A 228 31.36 -9.97 -3.40
N GLY A 229 30.18 -10.26 -3.94
CA GLY A 229 30.02 -10.96 -5.22
C GLY A 229 28.90 -11.98 -5.29
N GLU A 230 28.26 -12.34 -4.17
CA GLU A 230 26.95 -12.97 -4.23
C GLU A 230 25.91 -11.88 -4.52
N ASP A 231 24.93 -12.21 -5.37
CA ASP A 231 23.85 -11.35 -5.84
C ASP A 231 22.88 -11.02 -4.70
N GLY A 232 23.43 -10.36 -3.67
CA GLY A 232 22.77 -9.96 -2.44
C GLY A 232 21.75 -8.90 -2.79
N THR A 233 20.56 -9.37 -3.14
CA THR A 233 19.31 -8.61 -3.14
C THR A 233 19.15 -8.11 -1.72
N LYS A 234 19.74 -6.95 -1.42
CA LYS A 234 19.53 -6.29 -0.13
C LYS A 234 18.08 -5.86 -0.10
N ILE A 235 17.28 -6.65 0.57
CA ILE A 235 15.86 -6.45 0.74
C ILE A 235 15.70 -5.36 1.82
N TRP A 236 15.37 -4.15 1.36
CA TRP A 236 15.09 -3.00 2.22
C TRP A 236 13.59 -2.78 2.32
N PHE A 237 13.11 -2.62 3.54
CA PHE A 237 11.73 -2.25 3.85
C PHE A 237 11.70 -1.01 4.74
N ALA A 238 10.54 -0.38 4.83
CA ALA A 238 10.22 0.55 5.90
C ALA A 238 8.96 0.07 6.62
N VAL A 239 9.01 0.09 7.95
CA VAL A 239 7.91 -0.34 8.81
C VAL A 239 7.39 0.82 9.65
N CYS A 240 6.09 0.92 9.83
CA CYS A 240 5.47 1.86 10.74
C CYS A 240 4.42 1.16 11.59
N ARG A 241 4.37 1.52 12.87
CA ARG A 241 3.27 1.19 13.77
C ARG A 241 2.79 2.50 14.37
N GLU A 242 1.53 2.83 14.10
CA GLU A 242 0.88 3.99 14.69
C GLU A 242 -0.36 3.55 15.47
N THR A 243 -0.77 4.32 16.47
CA THR A 243 -2.06 4.14 17.13
C THR A 243 -2.88 5.38 16.83
N ASP A 244 -3.98 5.18 16.11
CA ASP A 244 -4.94 6.24 15.81
C ASP A 244 -6.18 6.09 16.71
N ARG A 245 -6.86 7.20 16.97
CA ARG A 245 -8.11 7.21 17.74
C ARG A 245 -9.23 7.67 16.84
N VAL A 246 -9.97 6.71 16.31
CA VAL A 246 -11.20 6.94 15.57
C VAL A 246 -12.30 7.24 16.60
N VAL A 247 -12.87 8.45 16.53
CA VAL A 247 -13.97 8.87 17.39
C VAL A 247 -15.21 8.93 16.53
N ASP A 248 -16.27 8.21 16.94
CA ASP A 248 -17.57 8.34 16.30
C ASP A 248 -18.03 9.80 16.38
N TYR A 249 -18.36 10.38 15.23
CA TYR A 249 -18.96 11.70 15.17
C TYR A 249 -20.38 11.60 15.73
N ASP A 250 -20.59 12.06 16.97
CA ASP A 250 -21.91 12.27 17.54
C ASP A 250 -22.34 13.75 17.33
N PRO A 251 -23.28 14.03 16.41
CA PRO A 251 -23.76 15.39 16.16
C PRO A 251 -24.51 16.02 17.35
N GLU A 252 -24.88 15.26 18.39
CA GLU A 252 -25.60 15.78 19.56
C GLU A 252 -24.66 16.41 20.60
N ILE A 253 -23.37 16.05 20.62
CA ILE A 253 -22.40 16.51 21.64
C ILE A 253 -22.00 17.99 21.45
N GLN A 254 -22.25 18.60 20.29
CA GLN A 254 -21.98 20.04 20.07
C GLN A 254 -23.15 20.98 20.43
N LYS A 255 -24.30 20.45 20.87
CA LYS A 255 -25.45 21.27 21.29
C LYS A 255 -25.54 21.48 22.81
N MET A 256 -24.55 21.01 23.57
CA MET A 256 -24.41 21.26 25.01
C MET A 256 -23.27 22.25 25.28
#